data_AF-A0A4P5ZP95-F1
#
_entry.id   AF-A0A4P5ZP95-F1
#
_cell.length_a   1.000
_cell.length_b   1.000
_cell.length_c   1.000
_cell.angle_alpha   90.00
_cell.angle_beta   90.00
_cell.angle_gamma   90.00
#
_symmetry.space_group_name_H-M   'P 1'
#
loop_
_entity.id
_entity.type
_entity.pdbx_description
1 polymer ?
#
loop_
_entity_poly.entity_id
_entity_poly.type
_entity_poly.pdbx_seq_one_letter_code
_entity_poly.pdbx_strand_id
1 'polypeptide(L)'
;MTLMLFGKSKMYQRHAYQWTIHSAFEGADFWLIAKHNREMLGKPIREYKKGCFGMLAPLNVFPNYGFYLCQYLYNEGFWQSYSYGSLELNHLRITEVREVFKPDSYLVSPTGTLIVLSSNLAAA
;
A
#
# COMPACT_ATOMS: atom_id res chain seq x y z
N MET A 1 -35.49 13.14 12.68
CA MET A 1 -35.36 12.98 11.22
C MET A 1 -33.90 13.21 10.88
N THR A 2 -33.11 12.13 10.83
CA THR A 2 -31.67 12.19 10.52
C THR A 2 -31.45 11.37 9.26
N LEU A 3 -31.07 12.07 8.20
CA LEU A 3 -30.83 11.53 6.88
C LEU A 3 -29.54 10.69 6.91
N MET A 4 -29.63 9.37 7.03
CA MET A 4 -28.51 8.48 6.76
C MET A 4 -28.50 8.12 5.28
N LEU A 5 -27.71 8.86 4.50
CA LEU A 5 -27.30 8.46 3.17
C LEU A 5 -26.38 7.24 3.29
N PHE A 6 -26.94 6.04 3.37
CA PHE A 6 -26.20 4.80 3.19
C PHE A 6 -25.81 4.68 1.72
N GLY A 7 -24.70 5.32 1.34
CA GLY A 7 -23.92 4.89 0.20
C GLY A 7 -23.51 3.44 0.45
N LYS A 8 -23.89 2.54 -0.45
CA LYS A 8 -23.58 1.10 -0.36
C LYS A 8 -22.07 0.93 -0.19
N SER A 9 -21.60 0.71 1.04
CA SER A 9 -20.25 0.24 1.29
C SER A 9 -20.15 -1.11 0.60
N LYS A 10 -19.46 -1.17 -0.55
CA LYS A 10 -19.02 -2.45 -1.08
C LYS A 10 -18.03 -3.00 -0.06
N MET A 11 -18.49 -3.87 0.83
CA MET A 11 -17.62 -4.57 1.75
C MET A 11 -16.85 -5.63 0.96
N TYR A 12 -15.59 -5.33 0.66
CA TYR A 12 -14.69 -6.30 0.06
C TYR A 12 -14.24 -7.28 1.14
N GLN A 13 -14.29 -8.58 0.82
CA GLN A 13 -13.81 -9.62 1.72
C GLN A 13 -12.30 -9.44 1.93
N ARG A 14 -11.89 -9.21 3.18
CA ARG A 14 -10.49 -9.09 3.57
C ARG A 14 -9.91 -10.48 3.82
N HIS A 15 -8.66 -10.68 3.43
CA HIS A 15 -7.92 -11.86 3.86
C HIS A 15 -7.55 -11.73 5.35
N ALA A 16 -7.36 -12.85 6.04
CA ALA A 16 -7.03 -12.84 7.47
C ALA A 16 -5.71 -12.13 7.77
N TYR A 17 -4.70 -12.33 6.92
CA TYR A 17 -3.33 -11.84 7.15
C TYR A 17 -2.60 -11.35 5.88
N GLN A 18 -3.24 -11.35 4.71
CA GLN A 18 -2.61 -10.93 3.44
C GLN A 18 -3.19 -9.61 2.93
N TRP A 19 -2.32 -8.77 2.40
CA TRP A 19 -2.71 -7.57 1.68
C TRP A 19 -3.35 -7.92 0.34
N THR A 20 -4.50 -7.31 0.06
CA THR A 20 -5.13 -7.38 -1.26
C THR A 20 -4.78 -6.13 -2.04
N ILE A 21 -4.00 -6.29 -3.12
CA ILE A 21 -3.44 -5.17 -3.90
C ILE A 21 -3.86 -5.29 -5.35
N HIS A 22 -4.58 -4.30 -5.86
CA HIS A 22 -5.08 -4.25 -7.23
C HIS A 22 -4.93 -2.86 -7.85
N SER A 23 -4.71 -2.81 -9.16
CA SER A 23 -4.77 -1.56 -9.93
C SER A 23 -6.21 -1.06 -10.03
N ALA A 24 -6.41 0.26 -9.97
CA ALA A 24 -7.74 0.88 -10.15
C ALA A 24 -8.82 0.34 -9.20
N PHE A 25 -8.43 0.04 -7.96
CA PHE A 25 -9.29 -0.61 -6.98
C PHE A 25 -10.00 0.40 -6.07
N GLU A 26 -11.19 0.87 -6.47
CA GLU A 26 -12.00 1.85 -5.73
C GLU A 26 -12.43 1.39 -4.32
N GLY A 27 -12.40 0.09 -4.07
CA GLY A 27 -12.75 -0.54 -2.80
C GLY A 27 -11.63 -0.65 -1.77
N ALA A 28 -10.46 -0.13 -2.10
CA ALA A 28 -9.31 -0.18 -1.22
C ALA A 28 -9.48 0.75 0.00
N ASP A 29 -8.69 0.52 1.04
CA ASP A 29 -8.63 1.43 2.19
C ASP A 29 -7.89 2.73 1.87
N PHE A 30 -6.89 2.62 1.01
CA PHE A 30 -6.09 3.74 0.50
C PHE A 30 -5.39 3.32 -0.81
N TRP A 31 -4.70 4.25 -1.45
CA TRP A 31 -4.01 4.01 -2.72
C TRP A 31 -2.56 4.47 -2.68
N LEU A 32 -1.69 3.81 -3.44
CA LEU A 32 -0.32 4.23 -3.69
C LEU A 32 -0.20 4.82 -5.10
N ILE A 33 0.45 5.97 -5.23
CA ILE A 33 0.78 6.55 -6.53
C ILE A 33 1.73 5.61 -7.26
N ALA A 34 1.24 4.99 -8.33
CA ALA A 34 2.00 4.00 -9.09
C ALA A 34 2.68 4.56 -10.33
N LYS A 35 2.28 5.75 -10.81
CA LYS A 35 2.83 6.38 -12.02
C LYS A 35 2.91 7.90 -11.84
N HIS A 36 4.12 8.42 -11.81
CA HIS A 36 4.44 9.84 -11.65
C HIS A 36 5.94 10.08 -11.91
N ASN A 37 6.47 11.26 -11.62
CA ASN A 37 7.92 11.45 -11.42
C ASN A 37 8.44 10.53 -10.30
N ARG A 38 9.76 10.28 -10.28
CA ARG A 38 10.41 9.31 -9.38
C ARG A 38 10.13 9.57 -7.90
N GLU A 39 10.13 10.83 -7.48
CA GLU A 39 9.97 11.25 -6.08
C GLU A 39 8.57 11.00 -5.53
N MET A 40 7.55 10.97 -6.38
CA MET A 40 6.15 10.80 -5.96
C MET A 40 5.69 9.34 -5.95
N LEU A 41 6.52 8.41 -6.41
CA LEU A 41 6.15 7.00 -6.46
C LEU A 41 5.96 6.42 -5.05
N GLY A 42 4.90 5.63 -4.90
CA GLY A 42 4.56 4.95 -3.66
C GLY A 42 4.00 5.86 -2.56
N LYS A 43 3.80 7.16 -2.83
CA LYS A 43 3.10 8.05 -1.91
C LYS A 43 1.69 7.52 -1.64
N PRO A 44 1.29 7.33 -0.37
CA PRO A 44 -0.08 6.93 -0.07
C PRO A 44 -1.03 8.13 -0.16
N ILE A 45 -2.23 7.89 -0.69
CA ILE A 45 -3.31 8.86 -0.84
C ILE A 45 -4.63 8.25 -0.36
N ARG A 46 -5.51 9.09 0.20
CA ARG A 46 -6.83 8.68 0.72
C ARG A 46 -7.98 8.87 -0.27
N GLU A 47 -7.71 9.57 -1.36
CA GLU A 47 -8.68 9.78 -2.41
C GLU A 47 -8.30 8.91 -3.60
N TYR A 48 -9.28 8.18 -4.13
CA TYR A 48 -9.06 7.35 -5.30
C TYR A 48 -8.62 8.20 -6.49
N LYS A 49 -7.52 7.78 -7.12
CA LYS A 49 -7.07 8.33 -8.41
C LYS A 49 -6.78 7.18 -9.36
N LYS A 50 -7.38 7.25 -10.56
CA LYS A 50 -7.16 6.27 -11.63
C LYS A 50 -5.66 6.11 -11.90
N GLY A 51 -5.21 4.86 -12.00
CA GLY A 51 -3.80 4.52 -12.20
C GLY A 51 -2.98 4.36 -10.93
N CYS A 52 -3.57 4.54 -9.74
CA CYS A 52 -2.95 4.15 -8.47
C CYS A 52 -3.21 2.67 -8.14
N PHE A 53 -2.38 2.10 -7.27
CA PHE A 53 -2.59 0.77 -6.72
C PHE A 53 -3.39 0.89 -5.42
N GLY A 54 -4.57 0.27 -5.38
CA GLY A 54 -5.37 0.21 -4.17
C GLY A 54 -4.85 -0.86 -3.22
N MET A 55 -4.75 -0.48 -1.95
CA MET A 55 -4.29 -1.29 -0.83
C MET A 55 -5.47 -1.59 0.08
N LEU A 56 -5.86 -2.86 0.18
CA LEU A 56 -6.84 -3.32 1.17
C LEU A 56 -6.11 -4.12 2.23
N ALA A 57 -6.15 -3.63 3.47
CA ALA A 57 -5.49 -4.24 4.60
C ALA A 57 -6.17 -5.57 5.00
N PRO A 58 -5.38 -6.56 5.48
CA PRO A 58 -5.95 -7.76 6.07
C PRO A 58 -6.70 -7.48 7.38
N LEU A 59 -7.47 -8.47 7.86
CA LEU A 59 -8.27 -8.35 9.08
C LEU A 59 -7.43 -8.02 10.33
N ASN A 60 -6.20 -8.51 10.41
CA ASN A 60 -5.32 -8.31 11.56
C ASN A 60 -4.54 -6.97 11.52
N VAL A 61 -4.69 -6.15 10.48
CA VAL A 61 -3.99 -4.87 10.34
C VAL A 61 -5.00 -3.73 10.25
N PHE A 62 -4.87 -2.75 11.13
CA PHE A 62 -5.72 -1.57 11.05
C PHE A 62 -5.38 -0.75 9.79
N PRO A 63 -6.35 -0.38 8.94
CA PRO A 63 -6.07 0.29 7.67
C PRO A 63 -5.24 1.57 7.80
N ASN A 64 -5.48 2.39 8.83
CA ASN A 64 -4.70 3.61 9.04
C ASN A 64 -3.24 3.31 9.42
N TYR A 65 -2.98 2.24 10.17
CA TYR A 65 -1.60 1.81 10.43
C TYR A 65 -0.90 1.47 9.11
N GLY A 66 -1.58 0.72 8.25
CA GLY A 66 -1.16 0.42 6.88
C GLY A 66 -0.80 1.65 6.05
N PHE A 67 -1.66 2.67 6.09
CA PHE A 67 -1.43 3.94 5.42
C PHE A 67 -0.16 4.63 5.93
N TYR A 68 0.02 4.72 7.26
CA TYR A 68 1.18 5.39 7.84
C TYR A 68 2.48 4.61 7.66
N LEU A 69 2.44 3.28 7.63
CA LEU A 69 3.57 2.46 7.20
C LEU A 69 4.00 2.83 5.77
N CYS A 70 3.06 2.91 4.84
CA CYS A 70 3.37 3.33 3.46
C CYS A 70 3.88 4.77 3.40
N GLN A 71 3.38 5.66 4.26
CA GLN A 71 3.84 7.05 4.35
C GLN A 71 5.28 7.11 4.85
N TYR A 72 5.63 6.29 5.84
CA TYR A 72 6.99 6.14 6.32
C TYR A 72 7.92 5.64 5.20
N LEU A 73 7.55 4.57 4.49
CA LEU A 73 8.37 4.05 3.37
C LEU A 73 8.55 5.08 2.26
N TYR A 74 7.52 5.85 1.94
CA TYR A 74 7.60 6.95 1.01
C TYR A 74 8.58 8.03 1.47
N ASN A 75 8.51 8.46 2.73
CA ASN A 75 9.39 9.49 3.29
C ASN A 75 10.86 9.04 3.31
N GLU A 76 11.12 7.75 3.52
CA GLU A 76 12.47 7.16 3.43
C GLU A 76 12.98 7.04 1.98
N GLY A 77 12.17 7.38 0.97
CA GLY A 77 12.54 7.23 -0.43
C GLY A 77 12.60 5.76 -0.91
N PHE A 78 12.04 4.82 -0.15
CA PHE A 78 12.10 3.38 -0.42
C PHE A 78 11.70 3.02 -1.85
N TRP A 79 10.62 3.62 -2.35
CA TRP A 79 10.07 3.32 -3.68
C TRP A 79 10.91 3.84 -4.85
N GLN A 80 11.89 4.71 -4.59
CA GLN A 80 12.74 5.28 -5.64
C GLN A 80 13.70 4.24 -6.26
N SER A 81 14.02 3.16 -5.54
CA SER A 81 14.81 2.03 -6.07
C SER A 81 13.99 1.06 -6.92
N TYR A 82 12.66 1.07 -6.78
CA TYR A 82 11.71 0.27 -7.55
C TYR A 82 11.16 1.04 -8.78
N SER A 83 11.75 2.19 -9.09
CA SER A 83 11.30 3.07 -10.15
C SER A 83 11.71 2.54 -11.53
N TYR A 84 10.74 2.41 -12.45
CA TYR A 84 10.98 2.09 -13.86
C TYR A 84 10.53 3.24 -14.76
N GLY A 85 11.30 3.58 -15.78
CA GLY A 85 10.90 4.56 -16.79
C GLY A 85 12.03 5.51 -17.17
N SER A 86 11.65 6.65 -17.74
CA SER A 86 12.57 7.73 -18.11
C SER A 86 12.48 8.88 -17.07
N LEU A 87 13.37 9.87 -17.20
CA LEU A 87 13.58 10.93 -16.22
C LEU A 87 12.29 11.62 -15.74
N GLU A 88 11.33 11.86 -16.63
CA GLU A 88 10.10 12.62 -16.32
C GLU A 88 8.92 11.75 -15.89
N LEU A 89 8.84 10.50 -16.37
CA LEU A 89 7.68 9.64 -16.16
C LEU A 89 8.12 8.24 -15.79
N ASN A 90 7.92 7.93 -14.51
CA ASN A 90 8.27 6.67 -13.91
C ASN A 90 7.02 5.93 -13.43
N HIS A 91 7.18 4.64 -13.16
CA HIS A 91 6.13 3.80 -12.62
C HIS A 91 6.69 2.70 -11.72
N LEU A 92 5.83 2.20 -10.84
CA LEU A 92 6.02 0.97 -10.07
C LEU A 92 5.32 -0.19 -10.79
N ARG A 93 5.88 -1.39 -10.67
CA ARG A 93 5.19 -2.61 -11.13
C ARG A 93 4.39 -3.20 -9.97
N ILE A 94 3.14 -3.56 -10.23
CA ILE A 94 2.25 -4.11 -9.19
C ILE A 94 2.81 -5.41 -8.58
N THR A 95 3.57 -6.19 -9.35
CA THR A 95 4.22 -7.42 -8.89
C THR A 95 5.24 -7.14 -7.79
N GLU A 96 6.02 -6.06 -7.91
CA GLU A 96 7.04 -5.69 -6.91
C GLU A 96 6.38 -5.16 -5.64
N VAL A 97 5.33 -4.33 -5.79
CA VAL A 97 4.56 -3.86 -4.65
C VAL A 97 3.95 -5.04 -3.90
N ARG A 98 3.40 -6.04 -4.60
CA ARG A 98 2.90 -7.27 -3.97
C ARG A 98 3.98 -8.06 -3.25
N GLU A 99 5.19 -8.15 -3.80
CA GLU A 99 6.28 -8.86 -3.15
C GLU A 99 6.73 -8.15 -1.86
N VAL A 100 6.77 -6.81 -1.85
CA VAL A 100 7.05 -6.01 -0.65
C VAL A 100 6.07 -6.35 0.48
N PHE A 101 4.77 -6.49 0.18
CA PHE A 101 3.72 -6.75 1.19
C PHE A 101 3.35 -8.23 1.35
N LYS A 102 4.14 -9.15 0.79
CA LYS A 102 3.94 -10.57 0.97
C LYS A 102 4.16 -10.96 2.45
N PRO A 103 3.41 -11.93 2.99
CA PRO A 103 3.70 -12.46 4.31
C PRO A 103 5.16 -12.88 4.44
N ASP A 104 5.73 -12.67 5.63
CA ASP A 104 7.11 -13.03 5.98
C ASP A 104 8.19 -12.31 5.16
N SER A 105 7.81 -11.23 4.48
CA SER A 105 8.76 -10.29 3.91
C SER A 105 9.35 -9.40 5.01
N TYR A 106 10.53 -8.85 4.73
CA TYR A 106 11.15 -7.81 5.53
C TYR A 106 11.58 -6.68 4.60
N LEU A 107 11.50 -5.46 5.11
CA LEU A 107 11.99 -4.27 4.44
C LEU A 107 13.28 -3.86 5.12
N VAL A 108 14.30 -3.51 4.34
CA VAL A 108 15.49 -2.82 4.86
C VAL A 108 15.37 -1.38 4.38
N SER A 109 15.27 -0.42 5.30
CA SER A 109 15.29 0.99 4.93
C SER A 109 16.66 1.35 4.34
N PRO A 110 16.76 2.45 3.56
CA PRO A 110 18.07 2.94 3.08
C PRO A 110 19.06 3.26 4.22
N THR A 111 18.54 3.53 5.42
CA THR A 111 19.31 3.76 6.65
C THR A 111 19.77 2.47 7.36
N GLY A 112 19.41 1.29 6.84
CA GLY A 112 19.79 0.00 7.40
C GLY A 112 18.83 -0.57 8.46
N THR A 113 17.68 0.06 8.68
CA THR A 113 16.67 -0.41 9.63
C THR A 113 15.87 -1.56 9.04
N LEU A 114 15.85 -2.71 9.72
CA LEU A 114 15.01 -3.85 9.36
C LEU A 114 13.58 -3.65 9.87
N ILE A 115 12.62 -3.55 8.96
CA ILE A 115 11.18 -3.52 9.25
C ILE A 115 10.61 -4.85 8.78
N VAL A 116 10.41 -5.77 9.72
CA VAL A 116 9.86 -7.08 9.42
C VAL A 116 8.34 -6.96 9.25
N LEU A 117 7.82 -7.37 8.09
CA LEU A 117 6.39 -7.49 7.82
C LEU A 117 5.94 -8.93 8.12
N SER A 118 6.24 -9.43 9.32
CA SER A 118 5.89 -10.81 9.68
C SER A 118 4.42 -10.91 10.05
N SER A 119 3.75 -11.93 9.54
CA SER A 119 2.58 -12.51 10.17
C SER A 119 3.01 -13.77 10.90
N ASN A 120 3.61 -13.65 12.08
CA ASN A 120 3.77 -14.82 12.94
C ASN A 120 3.24 -14.55 14.35
N LEU A 121 2.03 -15.06 14.59
CA LEU A 121 1.57 -15.54 15.90
C LEU A 121 2.24 -16.90 16.13
N ALA A 122 3.53 -16.86 16.46
CA ALA A 122 4.25 -18.02 16.97
C ALA A 122 5.49 -17.54 17.73
N ALA A 123 5.27 -17.00 18.93
CA ALA A 123 6.29 -16.95 19.98
C ALA A 123 5.59 -16.86 21.35
N ALA A 124 5.65 -17.99 22.07
CA ALA A 124 5.23 -18.28 23.45
C ALA A 124 3.71 -18.47 23.70
#